data_AF-A0A8T4HVH6-F1
#
_entry.id   AF-A0A8T4HVH6-F1
#
_cell.length_a   1.000
_cell.length_b   1.000
_cell.length_c   1.000
_cell.angle_alpha   90.00
_cell.angle_beta   90.00
_cell.angle_gamma   90.00
#
_symmetry.space_group_name_H-M   'P 1'
#
loop_
_entity.id
_entity.type
_entity.pdbx_description
1 polymer ?
#
loop_
_entity_poly.entity_id
_entity_poly.type
_entity_poly.pdbx_seq_one_letter_code
_entity_poly.pdbx_strand_id
1 'polypeptide(L)'
;QARVLYCLGLRAEESSGRAKKPVLSVDDAASSGVREVVTWLPILHWTEAEVWARIKASGVRYHWAYDKGMKRLSCSFCVWASREDLECAARLRPDLAAEYVA
;
A
#
# COMPACT_ATOMS: atom_id res chain seq x y z
N GLN A 1 -10.75 -12.99 26.69
CA GLN A 1 -11.15 -12.64 25.32
C GLN A 1 -10.14 -11.63 24.77
N ALA A 2 -9.47 -11.94 23.67
CA ALA A 2 -8.51 -11.03 23.04
C ALA A 2 -9.23 -10.02 22.14
N ARG A 3 -8.76 -8.77 22.11
CA ARG A 3 -9.26 -7.73 21.21
C ARG A 3 -8.10 -7.19 20.40
N VAL A 4 -8.21 -7.25 19.08
CA VAL A 4 -7.14 -6.89 18.15
C VAL A 4 -7.65 -5.78 17.24
N LEU A 5 -6.93 -4.65 17.23
CA LEU A 5 -7.15 -3.59 16.26
C LEU A 5 -6.15 -3.75 15.11
N TYR A 6 -6.66 -4.02 13.92
CA TYR A 6 -5.85 -4.14 12.72
C TYR A 6 -5.85 -2.82 11.94
N CYS A 7 -4.78 -2.05 12.10
CA CYS A 7 -4.62 -0.75 11.46
C CYS A 7 -4.01 -0.90 10.07
N LEU A 8 -4.73 -0.49 9.02
CA LEU A 8 -4.28 -0.61 7.63
C LEU A 8 -4.29 0.74 6.90
N GLY A 9 -3.22 1.01 6.16
CA GLY A 9 -3.05 2.23 5.35
C GLY A 9 -3.77 2.19 4.00
N LEU A 10 -4.98 1.62 3.91
CA LEU A 10 -5.75 1.61 2.67
C LEU A 10 -6.43 2.97 2.44
N ARG A 11 -6.53 3.38 1.18
CA ARG A 11 -7.18 4.62 0.74
C ARG A 11 -8.25 4.31 -0.30
N ALA A 12 -9.31 5.10 -0.28
CA ALA A 12 -10.45 5.02 -1.19
C ALA A 12 -10.02 5.31 -2.64
N GLU A 13 -9.09 6.25 -2.83
CA GLU A 13 -8.56 6.66 -4.14
C GLU A 13 -7.85 5.52 -4.89
N GLU A 14 -7.36 4.49 -4.19
CA GLU A 14 -6.57 3.42 -4.81
C GLU A 14 -7.40 2.46 -5.66
N SER A 15 -8.71 2.29 -5.38
CA SER A 15 -9.63 1.55 -6.25
C SER A 15 -11.11 1.73 -5.86
N SER A 16 -12.02 1.49 -6.80
CA SER A 16 -13.47 1.49 -6.54
C SER A 16 -13.90 0.49 -5.46
N GLY A 17 -13.20 -0.63 -5.32
CA GLY A 17 -13.44 -1.61 -4.26
C GLY A 17 -13.02 -1.10 -2.88
N ARG A 18 -11.91 -0.37 -2.79
CA ARG A 18 -11.45 0.25 -1.53
C ARG A 18 -12.33 1.43 -1.13
N ALA A 19 -12.84 2.19 -2.10
CA ALA A 19 -13.75 3.32 -1.85
C ALA A 19 -15.04 2.93 -1.12
N LYS A 20 -15.47 1.67 -1.23
CA LYS A 20 -16.68 1.14 -0.58
C LYS A 20 -16.44 0.61 0.84
N LYS A 21 -15.19 0.55 1.31
CA LYS A 21 -14.88 0.02 2.65
C LYS A 21 -15.29 1.03 3.73
N PRO A 22 -15.74 0.58 4.90
CA PRO A 22 -15.94 1.46 6.04
C PRO A 22 -14.59 1.82 6.70
N VAL A 23 -14.54 2.95 7.41
CA VAL A 23 -13.36 3.37 8.19
C VAL A 23 -13.07 2.39 9.33
N LEU A 24 -14.10 1.82 9.95
CA LEU A 24 -13.99 0.86 11.04
C LEU A 24 -14.98 -0.29 10.81
N SER A 25 -14.53 -1.53 10.88
CA SER A 25 -15.39 -2.71 10.74
C SER A 25 -14.86 -3.90 11.52
N VAL A 26 -15.76 -4.70 12.08
CA VAL A 26 -15.42 -6.04 12.58
C VAL A 26 -15.03 -6.92 11.40
N ASP A 27 -13.91 -7.63 11.53
CA ASP A 27 -13.51 -8.67 10.59
C ASP A 27 -14.01 -10.01 11.11
N ASP A 28 -15.21 -10.41 10.70
CA ASP A 28 -15.85 -11.64 11.14
C ASP A 28 -15.05 -12.89 10.75
N ALA A 29 -14.39 -12.86 9.58
CA ALA A 29 -13.56 -13.96 9.11
C ALA A 29 -12.28 -14.12 9.95
N ALA A 30 -11.71 -13.00 10.42
CA ALA A 30 -10.58 -13.00 11.33
C ALA A 30 -11.01 -13.18 12.79
N SER A 31 -12.27 -12.98 13.17
CA SER A 31 -12.77 -13.12 14.54
C SER A 31 -13.13 -14.56 14.91
N SER A 32 -13.23 -14.85 16.21
CA SER A 32 -13.67 -16.14 16.74
C SER A 32 -14.22 -16.00 18.16
N GLY A 33 -14.72 -17.08 18.76
CA GLY A 33 -15.24 -17.06 20.14
C GLY A 33 -14.24 -16.63 21.22
N VAL A 34 -12.94 -16.58 20.90
CA VAL A 34 -11.89 -16.15 21.84
C VAL A 34 -11.18 -14.86 21.42
N ARG A 35 -11.42 -14.34 20.20
CA ARG A 35 -10.81 -13.11 19.70
C ARG A 35 -11.79 -12.28 18.86
N GLU A 36 -11.80 -10.97 19.12
CA GLU A 36 -12.46 -9.98 18.27
C GLU A 36 -11.39 -9.23 17.47
N VAL A 37 -11.54 -9.19 16.15
CA VAL A 37 -10.65 -8.44 15.26
C VAL A 37 -11.44 -7.31 14.62
N VAL A 38 -10.95 -6.09 14.80
CA VAL A 38 -11.53 -4.89 14.20
C VAL A 38 -10.52 -4.29 13.23
N THR A 39 -10.89 -4.11 11.98
CA THR A 39 -10.08 -3.40 11.00
C THR A 39 -10.37 -1.91 11.09
N TRP A 40 -9.31 -1.10 11.15
CA TRP A 40 -9.37 0.35 11.12
C TRP A 40 -8.55 0.91 9.95
N LEU A 41 -9.16 1.76 9.13
CA LEU A 41 -8.59 2.40 7.95
C LEU A 41 -8.43 3.91 8.21
N PRO A 42 -7.41 4.34 8.97
CA PRO A 42 -7.27 5.72 9.44
C PRO A 42 -7.11 6.77 8.33
N ILE A 43 -6.63 6.35 7.16
CA ILE A 43 -6.36 7.23 6.01
C ILE A 43 -7.27 6.91 4.82
N LEU A 44 -8.41 6.27 5.06
CA LEU A 44 -9.32 5.84 3.99
C LEU A 44 -9.68 6.98 3.04
N HIS A 45 -9.92 8.17 3.57
CA HIS A 45 -10.36 9.32 2.78
C HIS A 45 -9.21 10.25 2.36
N TRP A 46 -7.96 9.88 2.63
CA TRP A 46 -6.82 10.69 2.21
C TRP A 46 -6.50 10.47 0.74
N THR A 47 -6.29 11.58 0.06
CA THR A 47 -5.63 11.65 -1.25
C THR A 47 -4.15 11.29 -1.14
N GLU A 48 -3.54 10.93 -2.26
CA GLU A 48 -2.08 10.68 -2.30
C GLU A 48 -1.28 11.93 -1.88
N ALA A 49 -1.77 13.12 -2.24
CA ALA A 49 -1.13 14.39 -1.87
C ALA A 49 -1.11 14.60 -0.34
N GLU A 50 -2.20 14.29 0.37
CA GLU A 50 -2.26 14.39 1.83
C GLU A 50 -1.32 13.41 2.52
N VAL A 51 -1.20 12.19 1.99
CA VAL A 51 -0.23 11.20 2.48
C VAL A 51 1.20 11.74 2.36
N TRP A 52 1.58 12.25 1.19
CA TRP A 52 2.91 12.82 0.98
C TRP A 52 3.16 14.06 1.84
N ALA A 53 2.17 14.94 1.98
CA ALA A 53 2.26 16.10 2.86
C ALA A 53 2.52 15.66 4.32
N ARG A 54 1.82 14.61 4.79
CA ARG A 54 2.01 14.07 6.14
C ARG A 54 3.38 13.43 6.32
N ILE A 55 3.86 12.64 5.35
CA ILE A 55 5.20 12.01 5.40
C ILE A 55 6.28 13.08 5.49
N LYS A 56 6.19 14.13 4.66
CA LYS A 56 7.15 15.24 4.67
C LYS A 56 7.10 16.01 5.99
N ALA A 57 5.90 16.31 6.49
CA ALA A 57 5.72 17.03 7.74
C ALA A 57 6.19 16.24 8.98
N SER A 58 6.14 14.91 8.94
CA SER A 58 6.58 14.07 10.07
C SER A 58 8.09 13.85 10.10
N GLY A 59 8.81 14.13 9.00
CA GLY A 59 10.25 13.90 8.89
C GLY A 59 10.66 12.42 8.85
N VAL A 60 9.69 11.50 8.71
CA VAL A 60 9.99 10.07 8.58
C VAL A 60 10.61 9.78 7.21
N ARG A 61 11.56 8.84 7.19
CA ARG A 61 12.12 8.37 5.92
C ARG A 61 11.07 7.58 5.14
N TYR A 62 10.99 7.82 3.85
CA TYR A 62 10.25 6.99 2.90
C TYR A 62 11.22 6.20 2.00
N HIS A 63 10.70 5.28 1.22
CA HIS A 63 11.52 4.42 0.37
C HIS A 63 12.11 5.22 -0.81
N TRP A 64 13.44 5.19 -0.96
CA TRP A 64 14.19 5.97 -1.98
C TRP A 64 13.70 5.78 -3.43
N ALA A 65 13.11 4.63 -3.75
CA ALA A 65 12.62 4.36 -5.09
C ALA A 65 11.49 5.31 -5.54
N TYR A 66 10.76 5.93 -4.60
CA TYR A 66 9.81 6.99 -4.92
C TYR A 66 10.52 8.21 -5.55
N ASP A 67 11.73 8.57 -5.08
CA ASP A 67 12.52 9.65 -5.68
C ASP A 67 13.06 9.31 -7.08
N LYS A 68 13.05 8.02 -7.44
CA LYS A 68 13.42 7.55 -8.77
C LYS A 68 12.24 7.47 -9.74
N GLY A 69 11.04 7.79 -9.28
CA GLY A 69 9.83 7.83 -10.10
C GLY A 69 8.92 6.61 -9.96
N MET A 70 9.21 5.66 -9.06
CA MET A 70 8.26 4.59 -8.75
C MET A 70 7.01 5.17 -8.09
N LYS A 71 5.82 4.82 -8.57
CA LYS A 71 4.53 5.25 -7.99
C LYS A 71 4.01 4.26 -6.97
N ARG A 72 4.28 2.96 -7.16
CA ARG A 72 3.91 1.90 -6.22
C ARG A 72 5.08 0.96 -5.99
N LEU A 73 5.24 0.49 -4.76
CA LEU A 73 6.28 -0.46 -4.40
C LEU A 73 5.68 -1.81 -3.98
N SER A 74 6.23 -2.86 -4.56
CA SER A 74 5.93 -4.26 -4.29
C SER A 74 7.13 -5.07 -4.80
N CYS A 75 6.93 -6.16 -5.52
CA CYS A 75 7.99 -6.79 -6.32
C CYS A 75 8.45 -5.84 -7.44
N SER A 76 9.73 -5.90 -7.84
CA SER A 76 10.27 -4.97 -8.84
C SER A 76 9.67 -5.11 -10.22
N PHE A 77 9.35 -6.33 -10.66
CA PHE A 77 8.56 -6.57 -11.87
C PHE A 77 7.20 -7.17 -11.48
N CYS A 78 6.46 -6.47 -10.62
CA CYS A 78 5.14 -6.91 -10.18
C CYS A 78 4.20 -7.01 -11.38
N VAL A 79 3.45 -8.12 -11.49
CA VAL A 79 2.44 -8.34 -12.55
C VAL A 79 1.29 -7.31 -12.51
N TRP A 80 1.16 -6.57 -11.41
CA TRP A 80 0.19 -5.48 -11.23
C TRP A 80 0.83 -4.08 -11.32
N ALA A 81 2.08 -3.97 -11.75
CA ALA A 81 2.74 -2.67 -11.94
C ALA A 81 2.24 -1.99 -13.22
N SER A 82 2.27 -0.65 -13.25
CA SER A 82 2.07 0.07 -14.49
C SER A 82 3.28 -0.10 -15.40
N ARG A 83 3.13 0.22 -16.69
CA ARG A 83 4.25 0.21 -17.64
C ARG A 83 5.39 1.12 -17.16
N GLU A 84 5.07 2.30 -16.66
CA GLU A 84 6.06 3.28 -16.19
C GLU A 84 6.84 2.75 -14.97
N ASP A 85 6.16 2.08 -14.04
CA ASP A 85 6.81 1.45 -12.89
C ASP A 85 7.71 0.28 -13.34
N LEU A 86 7.30 -0.51 -14.34
CA LEU A 86 8.12 -1.59 -14.90
C LEU A 86 9.37 -1.05 -15.62
N GLU A 87 9.22 0.03 -16.41
CA GLU A 87 10.35 0.70 -17.07
C GLU A 87 11.30 1.33 -16.04
N CYS A 88 10.76 1.94 -14.99
CA CYS A 88 11.56 2.45 -13.88
C CYS A 88 12.32 1.31 -13.17
N ALA A 89 11.65 0.20 -12.89
CA ALA A 89 12.28 -0.98 -12.30
C ALA A 89 13.39 -1.56 -13.20
N ALA A 90 13.17 -1.66 -14.51
CA ALA A 90 14.18 -2.14 -15.46
C ALA A 90 15.44 -1.25 -15.46
N ARG A 91 15.27 0.08 -15.40
CA ARG A 91 16.40 1.01 -15.29
C ARG A 91 17.13 0.89 -13.96
N LEU A 92 16.41 0.67 -12.87
CA LEU A 92 17.01 0.54 -11.53
C LEU A 92 17.64 -0.84 -11.29
N ARG A 93 17.19 -1.88 -12.00
CA ARG A 93 17.56 -3.29 -11.81
C ARG A 93 17.78 -3.99 -13.17
N PRO A 94 18.79 -3.58 -13.96
CA PRO A 94 19.01 -4.12 -15.30
C PRO A 94 19.29 -5.64 -15.32
N ASP A 95 20.05 -6.15 -14.35
CA ASP A 95 20.38 -7.58 -14.30
C ASP A 95 19.13 -8.46 -14.10
N LEU A 96 18.24 -8.03 -13.20
CA LEU A 96 16.98 -8.74 -12.97
C LEU A 96 16.01 -8.58 -14.16
N ALA A 97 16.05 -7.43 -14.84
CA ALA A 97 15.27 -7.26 -16.06
C ALA A 97 15.72 -8.26 -17.12
N ALA A 98 17.04 -8.43 -17.30
CA ALA A 98 17.62 -9.39 -18.22
C ALA A 98 17.26 -10.84 -17.88
N GLU A 99 17.27 -11.20 -16.59
CA GLU A 99 16.83 -12.52 -16.13
C GLU A 99 15.36 -12.81 -16.49
N TYR A 100 14.47 -11.83 -16.39
CA TYR A 100 13.03 -12.03 -16.58
C TYR A 100 12.58 -12.08 -18.04
N VAL A 101 13.43 -11.61 -18.97
CA VAL A 101 13.18 -11.66 -20.41
C VAL A 101 13.89 -12.80 -21.12
N ALA A 102 14.75 -13.53 -20.41
CA ALA A 102 15.44 -14.73 -20.91
C ALA A 102 14.47 -15.92 -21.00
#